data_AF-K3UF94-F1
#
_entry.id   AF-K3UF94-F1
#
_cell.length_a   1.000
_cell.length_b   1.000
_cell.length_c   1.000
_cell.angle_alpha   90.00
_cell.angle_beta   90.00
_cell.angle_gamma   90.00
#
_symmetry.space_group_name_H-M   'P 1'
#
loop_
_entity.id
_entity.type
_entity.pdbx_description
1 polymer ?
#
loop_
_entity_poly.entity_id
_entity_poly.type
_entity_poly.pdbx_seq_one_letter_code
_entity_poly.pdbx_strand_id
1 'polypeptide(L)'
;MMNILDKVALAHVVMVAVGSYIPSLYLFFSSLCTVRSQKDPVRTAFTYAKYALLIFSAHAFFDIGNYITFLIFSLTYSYIDPEDEDFDWGRYASMMEALGICTPVFRMVAKLSDVVTDILIAIILLRLSTAILTLYSGSAAGKKLRHVSYAAAFAMSALALAFFGLLIRSIFDIRYGDIDIGADCYEKGLKVELATRVLIFVISLAVFVKAVMVKKQAKADKNLTWASTMLVVASVVWILHTSFAMASMAAWENFGNYWSAPRVEYKLYFHILEVVFGIWPQFVTLVLVYIMGRAKANGIWSKQQNSSKQDEEGK
;
A
#
# COMPACT_ATOMS: atom_id res chain seq x y z
N MET A 1 1.29 10.19 -33.70
CA MET A 1 2.55 9.65 -33.14
C MET A 1 2.56 9.85 -31.62
N MET A 2 2.61 8.78 -30.81
CA MET A 2 2.69 8.88 -29.35
C MET A 2 3.98 9.59 -28.93
N ASN A 3 3.86 10.59 -28.06
CA ASN A 3 5.01 11.27 -27.48
C ASN A 3 5.70 10.35 -26.44
N ILE A 4 6.86 10.77 -25.90
CA ILE A 4 7.61 9.94 -24.96
C ILE A 4 6.87 9.76 -23.61
N LEU A 5 6.09 10.75 -23.19
CA LEU A 5 5.28 10.70 -21.97
C LEU A 5 4.19 9.64 -22.08
N ASP A 6 3.50 9.56 -23.23
CA ASP A 6 2.48 8.55 -23.49
C ASP A 6 3.06 7.13 -23.42
N LYS A 7 4.28 6.94 -23.95
CA LYS A 7 4.95 5.63 -23.91
C LYS A 7 5.28 5.23 -22.47
N VAL A 8 5.72 6.18 -21.66
CA VAL A 8 6.06 5.92 -20.26
C VAL A 8 4.82 5.67 -19.41
N ALA A 9 3.75 6.45 -19.61
CA ALA A 9 2.46 6.23 -18.96
C ALA A 9 1.86 4.86 -19.35
N LEU A 10 1.95 4.49 -20.63
CA LEU A 10 1.52 3.16 -21.09
C LEU A 10 2.36 2.04 -20.45
N ALA A 11 3.69 2.22 -20.38
CA ALA A 11 4.56 1.25 -19.71
C ALA A 11 4.19 1.09 -18.23
N HIS A 12 3.94 2.20 -17.52
CA HIS A 12 3.49 2.18 -16.13
C HIS A 12 2.19 1.36 -15.99
N VAL A 13 1.17 1.67 -16.79
CA VAL A 13 -0.11 0.93 -16.80
C VAL A 13 0.09 -0.56 -17.00
N VAL A 14 0.89 -0.96 -17.99
CA VAL A 14 1.16 -2.38 -18.28
C VAL A 14 1.89 -3.06 -17.12
N MET A 15 2.90 -2.40 -16.54
CA MET A 15 3.67 -2.95 -15.43
C MET A 15 2.82 -3.13 -14.17
N VAL A 16 1.91 -2.20 -13.86
CA VAL A 16 1.00 -2.31 -12.71
C VAL A 16 -0.10 -3.34 -12.98
N ALA A 17 -0.71 -3.32 -14.16
CA ALA A 17 -1.78 -4.25 -14.53
C ALA A 17 -1.32 -5.71 -14.48
N VAL A 18 -0.21 -6.01 -15.18
CA VAL A 18 0.31 -7.37 -15.31
C VAL A 18 1.13 -7.77 -14.08
N GLY A 19 1.93 -6.85 -13.53
CA GLY A 19 2.86 -7.15 -12.45
C GLY A 19 2.21 -7.29 -11.08
N SER A 20 1.10 -6.57 -10.80
CA SER A 20 0.52 -6.53 -9.46
C SER A 20 -1.00 -6.66 -9.42
N TYR A 21 -1.77 -5.96 -10.26
CA TYR A 21 -3.24 -5.95 -10.19
C TYR A 21 -3.89 -7.30 -10.51
N ILE A 22 -3.59 -7.89 -11.67
CA ILE A 22 -4.16 -9.20 -12.05
C ILE A 22 -3.71 -10.29 -11.04
N PRO A 23 -2.42 -10.39 -10.68
CA PRO A 23 -1.97 -11.32 -9.64
C PRO A 23 -2.63 -11.10 -8.27
N SER A 24 -2.81 -9.85 -7.83
CA SER A 24 -3.41 -9.57 -6.52
C SER A 24 -4.88 -9.99 -6.44
N LEU A 25 -5.64 -9.79 -7.52
CA LEU A 25 -7.01 -10.30 -7.63
C LEU A 25 -7.04 -11.82 -7.58
N TYR A 26 -6.17 -12.49 -8.35
CA TYR A 26 -6.07 -13.95 -8.32
C TYR A 26 -5.77 -14.47 -6.91
N LEU A 27 -4.81 -13.86 -6.21
CA LEU A 27 -4.48 -14.21 -4.83
C LEU A 27 -5.63 -13.92 -3.87
N PHE A 28 -6.35 -12.81 -4.05
CA PHE A 28 -7.53 -12.48 -3.25
C PHE A 28 -8.60 -13.56 -3.38
N PHE A 29 -9.04 -13.89 -4.61
CA PHE A 29 -10.05 -14.94 -4.84
C PHE A 29 -9.58 -16.30 -4.33
N SER A 30 -8.31 -16.66 -4.58
CA SER A 30 -7.72 -17.89 -4.06
C SER A 30 -7.70 -17.94 -2.52
N SER A 31 -7.46 -16.80 -1.85
CA SER A 31 -7.47 -16.70 -0.39
C SER A 31 -8.86 -16.91 0.22
N LEU A 32 -9.94 -16.59 -0.51
CA LEU A 32 -11.32 -16.85 -0.08
C LEU A 32 -11.59 -18.35 0.01
N CYS A 33 -11.08 -19.14 -0.94
CA CYS A 33 -11.27 -20.58 -0.98
C CYS A 33 -10.41 -21.35 0.04
N THR A 34 -9.20 -20.86 0.39
CA THR A 34 -8.18 -21.68 1.07
C THR A 34 -8.18 -21.57 2.61
N VAL A 35 -8.81 -20.56 3.22
CA VAL A 35 -8.63 -20.26 4.67
C VAL A 35 -9.92 -20.45 5.47
N ARG A 36 -10.28 -21.71 5.74
CA ARG A 36 -11.38 -22.12 6.64
C ARG A 36 -10.87 -23.20 7.63
N SER A 37 -10.23 -22.79 8.73
CA SER A 37 -9.98 -23.69 9.87
C SER A 37 -10.01 -22.92 11.19
N GLN A 38 -10.64 -23.50 12.21
CA GLN A 38 -11.48 -22.78 13.16
C GLN A 38 -10.82 -22.38 14.50
N LYS A 39 -9.52 -22.65 14.77
CA LYS A 39 -8.97 -22.55 16.16
C LYS A 39 -7.55 -21.97 16.37
N ASP A 40 -7.00 -21.15 15.46
CA ASP A 40 -5.57 -20.81 15.51
C ASP A 40 -5.29 -19.27 15.61
N PRO A 41 -4.38 -18.81 16.50
CA PRO A 41 -4.02 -17.40 16.71
C PRO A 41 -3.59 -16.65 15.43
N VAL A 42 -3.01 -17.35 14.45
CA VAL A 42 -2.56 -16.74 13.18
C VAL A 42 -3.74 -16.37 12.26
N ARG A 43 -4.94 -16.89 12.51
CA ARG A 43 -6.14 -16.66 11.66
C ARG A 43 -6.41 -15.18 11.45
N THR A 44 -6.27 -14.40 12.50
CA THR A 44 -6.58 -12.97 12.41
C THR A 44 -5.64 -12.24 11.45
N ALA A 45 -4.34 -12.58 11.42
CA ALA A 45 -3.39 -12.00 10.46
C ALA A 45 -3.79 -12.33 9.02
N PHE A 46 -4.20 -13.57 8.73
CA PHE A 46 -4.65 -13.94 7.39
C PHE A 46 -5.98 -13.30 7.00
N THR A 47 -6.87 -13.01 7.96
CA THR A 47 -8.07 -12.20 7.69
C THR A 47 -7.67 -10.79 7.21
N TYR A 48 -6.72 -10.14 7.89
CA TYR A 48 -6.21 -8.84 7.41
C TYR A 48 -5.51 -8.95 6.07
N ALA A 49 -4.81 -10.05 5.79
CA ALA A 49 -4.19 -10.27 4.48
C ALA A 49 -5.21 -10.28 3.33
N LYS A 50 -6.43 -10.80 3.56
CA LYS A 50 -7.52 -10.74 2.56
C LYS A 50 -7.94 -9.30 2.29
N TYR A 51 -8.15 -8.52 3.36
CA TYR A 51 -8.49 -7.10 3.24
C TYR A 51 -7.35 -6.32 2.58
N ALA A 52 -6.11 -6.60 2.93
CA ALA A 52 -4.94 -5.97 2.33
C ALA A 52 -4.82 -6.29 0.83
N LEU A 53 -5.05 -7.53 0.41
CA LEU A 53 -5.07 -7.90 -1.01
C LEU A 53 -6.19 -7.19 -1.78
N LEU A 54 -7.38 -7.06 -1.17
CA LEU A 54 -8.50 -6.35 -1.79
C LEU A 54 -8.20 -4.85 -1.94
N ILE A 55 -7.72 -4.21 -0.88
CA ILE A 55 -7.42 -2.77 -0.86
C ILE A 55 -6.21 -2.48 -1.76
N PHE A 56 -5.21 -3.34 -1.78
CA PHE A 56 -4.10 -3.26 -2.72
C PHE A 56 -4.56 -3.39 -4.19
N SER A 57 -5.52 -4.29 -4.46
CA SER A 57 -6.09 -4.40 -5.80
C SER A 57 -6.86 -3.14 -6.19
N ALA A 58 -7.55 -2.50 -5.23
CA ALA A 58 -8.17 -1.18 -5.45
C ALA A 58 -7.11 -0.11 -5.70
N HIS A 59 -6.04 -0.06 -4.91
CA HIS A 59 -4.90 0.84 -5.13
C HIS A 59 -4.37 0.73 -6.56
N ALA A 60 -4.02 -0.48 -7.00
CA ALA A 60 -3.50 -0.73 -8.35
C ALA A 60 -4.53 -0.37 -9.44
N PHE A 61 -5.82 -0.61 -9.22
CA PHE A 61 -6.88 -0.23 -10.16
C PHE A 61 -6.99 1.28 -10.32
N PHE A 62 -7.03 2.04 -9.23
CA PHE A 62 -7.14 3.50 -9.26
C PHE A 62 -5.87 4.15 -9.81
N ASP A 63 -4.71 3.56 -9.54
CA ASP A 63 -3.43 3.99 -10.13
C ASP A 63 -3.41 3.81 -11.65
N ILE A 64 -3.79 2.61 -12.14
CA ILE A 64 -3.99 2.35 -13.57
C ILE A 64 -4.99 3.35 -14.16
N GLY A 65 -6.12 3.58 -13.48
CA GLY A 65 -7.15 4.52 -13.90
C GLY A 65 -6.59 5.93 -14.10
N ASN A 66 -5.78 6.42 -13.15
CA ASN A 66 -5.14 7.74 -13.22
C ASN A 66 -4.23 7.90 -14.45
N TYR A 67 -3.42 6.88 -14.76
CA TYR A 67 -2.55 6.93 -15.94
C TYR A 67 -3.34 6.72 -17.25
N ILE A 68 -4.42 5.94 -17.24
CA ILE A 68 -5.30 5.79 -18.41
C ILE A 68 -6.05 7.10 -18.69
N THR A 69 -6.59 7.80 -17.69
CA THR A 69 -7.25 9.10 -17.92
C THR A 69 -6.28 10.13 -18.47
N PHE A 70 -5.04 10.14 -17.97
CA PHE A 70 -3.96 10.96 -18.54
C PHE A 70 -3.67 10.61 -20.01
N LEU A 71 -3.57 9.32 -20.35
CA LEU A 71 -3.34 8.88 -21.73
C LEU A 71 -4.49 9.26 -22.66
N ILE A 72 -5.74 9.08 -22.23
CA ILE A 72 -6.93 9.46 -23.00
C ILE A 72 -6.89 10.97 -23.25
N PHE A 73 -6.60 11.76 -22.23
CA PHE A 73 -6.47 13.21 -22.37
C PHE A 73 -5.37 13.58 -23.38
N SER A 74 -4.15 13.07 -23.20
CA SER A 74 -3.02 13.33 -24.11
C SER A 74 -3.33 12.92 -25.55
N LEU A 75 -3.86 11.72 -25.78
CA LEU A 75 -4.14 11.22 -27.13
C LEU A 75 -5.28 11.97 -27.83
N THR A 76 -6.30 12.39 -27.07
CA THR A 76 -7.45 13.11 -27.64
C THR A 76 -7.10 14.55 -27.95
N TYR A 77 -6.28 15.19 -27.11
CA TYR A 77 -6.07 16.64 -27.17
C TYR A 77 -4.67 17.08 -27.66
N SER A 78 -3.74 16.15 -27.93
CA SER A 78 -2.36 16.48 -28.38
C SER A 78 -2.24 17.08 -29.79
N TYR A 79 -3.27 16.93 -30.64
CA TYR A 79 -3.27 17.46 -32.02
C TYR A 79 -4.18 18.68 -32.19
N ILE A 80 -4.82 19.13 -31.11
CA ILE A 80 -5.74 20.26 -31.18
C ILE A 80 -4.90 21.53 -31.07
N ASP A 81 -5.03 22.37 -32.08
CA ASP A 81 -4.53 23.72 -32.00
C ASP A 81 -5.52 24.54 -31.15
N PRO A 82 -5.11 25.09 -29.99
CA PRO A 82 -5.97 25.93 -29.18
C PRO A 82 -6.45 27.20 -29.90
N GLU A 83 -5.81 27.56 -31.02
CA GLU A 83 -6.19 28.71 -31.87
C GLU A 83 -7.16 28.32 -33.01
N ASP A 84 -7.54 27.05 -33.13
CA ASP A 84 -8.53 26.60 -34.12
C ASP A 84 -9.94 27.06 -33.74
N GLU A 85 -10.41 28.14 -34.38
CA GLU A 85 -11.74 28.73 -34.19
C GLU A 85 -12.87 27.79 -34.64
N ASP A 86 -12.60 26.84 -35.54
CA ASP A 86 -13.58 25.87 -36.04
C ASP A 86 -13.68 24.64 -35.11
N PHE A 87 -12.83 24.54 -34.08
CA PHE A 87 -12.86 23.42 -33.15
C PHE A 87 -14.10 23.51 -32.24
N ASP A 88 -14.93 22.46 -32.25
CA ASP A 88 -16.15 22.36 -31.44
C ASP A 88 -15.84 22.09 -29.96
N TRP A 89 -15.36 23.12 -29.26
CA TRP A 89 -15.09 23.09 -27.83
C TRP A 89 -16.32 22.69 -27.01
N GLY A 90 -17.51 23.05 -27.47
CA GLY A 90 -18.78 22.71 -26.81
C GLY A 90 -19.01 21.20 -26.72
N ARG A 91 -18.70 20.46 -27.79
CA ARG A 91 -18.81 19.00 -27.82
C ARG A 91 -17.85 18.29 -26.88
N TYR A 92 -16.62 18.82 -26.71
CA TYR A 92 -15.59 18.20 -25.87
C TYR A 92 -15.51 18.74 -24.44
N ALA A 93 -16.15 19.87 -24.14
CA ALA A 93 -16.13 20.50 -22.81
C ALA A 93 -16.53 19.54 -21.69
N SER A 94 -17.61 18.76 -21.90
CA SER A 94 -18.08 17.77 -20.92
C SER A 94 -17.06 16.64 -20.67
N MET A 95 -16.35 16.19 -21.71
CA MET A 95 -15.33 15.16 -21.59
C MET A 95 -14.05 15.69 -20.94
N MET A 96 -13.63 16.90 -21.29
CA MET A 96 -12.50 17.58 -20.65
C MET A 96 -12.76 17.80 -19.15
N GLU A 97 -13.96 18.26 -18.80
CA GLU A 97 -14.37 18.44 -17.42
C GLU A 97 -14.38 17.10 -16.67
N ALA A 98 -14.99 16.06 -17.24
CA ALA A 98 -15.02 14.73 -16.62
C ALA A 98 -13.60 14.18 -16.39
N LEU A 99 -12.71 14.25 -17.38
CA LEU A 99 -11.33 13.79 -17.26
C LEU A 99 -10.52 14.62 -16.25
N GLY A 100 -10.77 15.94 -16.20
CA GLY A 100 -10.17 16.86 -15.24
C GLY A 100 -10.55 16.55 -13.79
N ILE A 101 -11.74 15.98 -13.55
CA ILE A 101 -12.19 15.54 -12.22
C ILE A 101 -11.75 14.10 -11.93
N CYS A 102 -11.85 13.19 -12.89
CA CYS A 102 -11.53 11.78 -12.69
C CYS A 102 -10.06 11.57 -12.30
N THR A 103 -9.13 12.29 -12.93
CA THR A 103 -7.69 12.16 -12.69
C THR A 103 -7.31 12.43 -11.22
N PRO A 104 -7.61 13.61 -10.62
CA PRO A 104 -7.28 13.88 -9.23
C PRO A 104 -8.03 12.95 -8.25
N VAL A 105 -9.28 12.56 -8.56
CA VAL A 105 -10.04 11.62 -7.74
C VAL A 105 -9.39 10.24 -7.73
N PHE A 106 -9.00 9.70 -8.89
CA PHE A 106 -8.31 8.42 -8.98
C PHE A 106 -6.96 8.44 -8.26
N ARG A 107 -6.15 9.49 -8.46
CA ARG A 107 -4.89 9.67 -7.73
C ARG A 107 -5.10 9.68 -6.22
N MET A 108 -6.12 10.39 -5.74
CA MET A 108 -6.44 10.49 -4.31
C MET A 108 -6.86 9.14 -3.72
N VAL A 109 -7.75 8.40 -4.40
CA VAL A 109 -8.19 7.08 -3.92
C VAL A 109 -7.05 6.07 -3.97
N ALA A 110 -6.18 6.14 -4.98
CA ALA A 110 -4.97 5.34 -5.06
C ALA A 110 -4.03 5.61 -3.87
N LYS A 111 -3.77 6.88 -3.54
CA LYS A 111 -2.95 7.28 -2.38
C LYS A 111 -3.55 6.81 -1.04
N LEU A 112 -4.86 6.94 -0.86
CA LEU A 112 -5.53 6.43 0.34
C LEU A 112 -5.38 4.91 0.46
N SER A 113 -5.62 4.20 -0.64
CA SER A 113 -5.56 2.74 -0.67
C SER A 113 -4.14 2.22 -0.43
N ASP A 114 -3.12 2.92 -0.91
CA ASP A 114 -1.69 2.66 -0.63
C ASP A 114 -1.42 2.72 0.89
N VAL A 115 -1.74 3.86 1.52
CA VAL A 115 -1.53 4.06 2.97
C VAL A 115 -2.30 3.03 3.81
N VAL A 116 -3.55 2.74 3.44
CA VAL A 116 -4.35 1.74 4.16
C VAL A 116 -3.75 0.33 4.00
N THR A 117 -3.22 0.00 2.83
CA THR A 117 -2.52 -1.27 2.60
C THR A 117 -1.29 -1.39 3.49
N ASP A 118 -0.49 -0.33 3.62
CA ASP A 118 0.67 -0.31 4.52
C ASP A 118 0.30 -0.48 5.99
N ILE A 119 -0.77 0.18 6.45
CA ILE A 119 -1.29 -0.01 7.81
C ILE A 119 -1.68 -1.48 8.04
N LEU A 120 -2.32 -2.11 7.06
CA LEU A 120 -2.69 -3.52 7.14
C LEU A 120 -1.46 -4.43 7.14
N ILE A 121 -0.45 -4.17 6.30
CA ILE A 121 0.82 -4.91 6.28
C ILE A 121 1.50 -4.82 7.65
N ALA A 122 1.55 -3.63 8.25
CA ALA A 122 2.09 -3.44 9.59
C ALA A 122 1.39 -4.34 10.63
N ILE A 123 0.05 -4.35 10.62
CA ILE A 123 -0.76 -5.19 11.53
C ILE A 123 -0.48 -6.68 11.28
N ILE A 124 -0.42 -7.09 10.01
CA ILE A 124 -0.18 -8.49 9.60
C ILE A 124 1.18 -8.96 10.12
N LEU A 125 2.25 -8.22 9.85
CA LEU A 125 3.62 -8.60 10.23
C LEU A 125 3.81 -8.60 11.74
N LEU A 126 3.22 -7.63 12.47
CA LEU A 126 3.23 -7.62 13.94
C LEU A 126 2.47 -8.82 14.52
N ARG A 127 1.34 -9.21 13.92
CA ARG A 127 0.58 -10.38 14.38
C ARG A 127 1.27 -11.69 14.07
N LEU A 128 1.90 -11.81 12.91
CA LEU A 128 2.72 -12.97 12.59
C LEU A 128 3.89 -13.08 13.58
N SER A 129 4.57 -11.97 13.88
CA SER A 129 5.64 -11.92 14.88
C SER A 129 5.17 -12.38 16.27
N THR A 130 4.02 -11.87 16.73
CA THR A 130 3.48 -12.26 18.05
C THR A 130 2.99 -13.70 18.10
N ALA A 131 2.38 -14.20 17.02
CA ALA A 131 1.92 -15.58 16.95
C ALA A 131 3.10 -16.56 17.04
N ILE A 132 4.19 -16.30 16.29
CA ILE A 132 5.41 -17.12 16.36
C ILE A 132 6.00 -17.12 17.76
N LEU A 133 6.08 -15.95 18.41
CA LEU A 133 6.61 -15.83 19.78
C LEU A 133 5.72 -16.52 20.82
N THR A 134 4.39 -16.46 20.65
CA THR A 134 3.45 -17.09 21.58
C THR A 134 3.55 -18.61 21.50
N LEU A 135 3.73 -19.16 20.30
CA LEU A 135 3.96 -20.59 20.09
C LEU A 135 5.30 -21.06 20.70
N TYR A 136 6.33 -20.21 20.66
CA TYR A 136 7.65 -20.58 21.20
C TYR A 136 7.77 -20.42 22.72
N SER A 137 7.20 -19.34 23.29
CA SER A 137 7.47 -18.95 24.70
C SER A 137 6.30 -19.13 25.66
N GLY A 138 5.09 -19.43 25.17
CA GLY A 138 3.87 -19.45 25.98
C GLY A 138 3.51 -18.09 26.64
N SER A 139 4.26 -17.02 26.33
CA SER A 139 4.22 -15.76 27.07
C SER A 139 2.99 -14.91 26.76
N ALA A 140 2.35 -14.40 27.83
CA ALA A 140 1.25 -13.44 27.75
C ALA A 140 1.66 -12.05 27.21
N ALA A 141 2.96 -11.80 26.97
CA ALA A 141 3.47 -10.54 26.43
C ALA A 141 2.82 -10.16 25.08
N GLY A 142 2.32 -11.14 24.32
CA GLY A 142 1.55 -10.91 23.08
C GLY A 142 0.27 -10.08 23.27
N LYS A 143 -0.36 -10.12 24.46
CA LYS A 143 -1.60 -9.37 24.73
C LYS A 143 -1.38 -7.86 24.78
N LYS A 144 -0.31 -7.38 25.43
CA LYS A 144 0.01 -5.95 25.52
C LYS A 144 0.39 -5.37 24.16
N LEU A 145 1.22 -6.08 23.39
CA LEU A 145 1.66 -5.63 22.07
C LEU A 145 0.50 -5.50 21.08
N ARG A 146 -0.53 -6.36 21.21
CA ARG A 146 -1.75 -6.28 20.40
C ARG A 146 -2.50 -4.96 20.59
N HIS A 147 -2.65 -4.49 21.82
CA HIS A 147 -3.34 -3.23 22.10
C HIS A 147 -2.56 -2.03 21.56
N VAL A 148 -1.24 -2.03 21.73
CA VAL A 148 -0.37 -0.99 21.15
C VAL A 148 -0.47 -0.96 19.63
N SER A 149 -0.51 -2.12 18.96
CA SER A 149 -0.66 -2.17 17.51
C SER A 149 -2.01 -1.63 17.02
N TYR A 150 -3.09 -1.80 17.78
CA TYR A 150 -4.39 -1.23 17.45
C TYR A 150 -4.43 0.28 17.67
N ALA A 151 -3.83 0.76 18.76
CA ALA A 151 -3.74 2.20 19.02
C ALA A 151 -2.93 2.90 17.92
N ALA A 152 -1.79 2.32 17.53
CA ALA A 152 -1.00 2.82 16.41
C ALA A 152 -1.78 2.79 15.10
N ALA A 153 -2.43 1.66 14.76
CA ALA A 153 -3.24 1.57 13.56
C ALA A 153 -4.41 2.57 13.55
N PHE A 154 -5.05 2.81 14.69
CA PHE A 154 -6.12 3.80 14.82
C PHE A 154 -5.60 5.22 14.57
N ALA A 155 -4.47 5.59 15.17
CA ALA A 155 -3.84 6.88 14.94
C ALA A 155 -3.47 7.07 13.46
N MET A 156 -2.90 6.04 12.83
CA MET A 156 -2.54 6.06 11.42
C MET A 156 -3.76 6.16 10.51
N SER A 157 -4.84 5.44 10.80
CA SER A 157 -6.09 5.54 10.05
C SER A 157 -6.74 6.92 10.21
N ALA A 158 -6.66 7.54 11.39
CA ALA A 158 -7.15 8.89 11.61
C ALA A 158 -6.38 9.92 10.78
N LEU A 159 -5.04 9.82 10.73
CA LEU A 159 -4.21 10.65 9.84
C LEU A 159 -4.52 10.38 8.37
N ALA A 160 -4.76 9.12 8.00
CA ALA A 160 -5.11 8.74 6.64
C ALA A 160 -6.43 9.39 6.17
N LEU A 161 -7.44 9.37 7.04
CA LEU A 161 -8.71 10.03 6.81
C LEU A 161 -8.57 11.56 6.79
N ALA A 162 -7.70 12.12 7.62
CA ALA A 162 -7.46 13.57 7.67
C ALA A 162 -6.86 14.08 6.34
N PHE A 163 -5.80 13.44 5.81
CA PHE A 163 -5.26 13.88 4.52
C PHE A 163 -6.25 13.61 3.38
N PHE A 164 -6.99 12.50 3.42
CA PHE A 164 -8.02 12.22 2.41
C PHE A 164 -9.11 13.28 2.39
N GLY A 165 -9.60 13.71 3.57
CA GLY A 165 -10.57 14.79 3.69
C GLY A 165 -10.03 16.13 3.16
N LEU A 166 -8.75 16.43 3.41
CA LEU A 166 -8.09 17.63 2.88
C LEU A 166 -7.97 17.59 1.35
N LEU A 167 -7.65 16.43 0.77
CA LEU A 167 -7.57 16.27 -0.69
C LEU A 167 -8.95 16.37 -1.36
N ILE A 168 -10.00 15.79 -0.77
CA ILE A 168 -11.38 15.97 -1.27
C ILE A 168 -11.73 17.45 -1.27
N ARG A 169 -11.47 18.14 -0.15
CA ARG A 169 -11.75 19.56 -0.03
C ARG A 169 -10.98 20.38 -1.06
N SER A 170 -9.70 20.07 -1.27
CA SER A 170 -8.88 20.72 -2.27
C SER A 170 -9.49 20.60 -3.68
N ILE A 171 -9.91 19.40 -4.09
CA ILE A 171 -10.54 19.20 -5.41
C ILE A 171 -11.81 20.03 -5.55
N PHE A 172 -12.64 20.06 -4.50
CA PHE A 172 -13.88 20.81 -4.50
C PHE A 172 -13.63 22.33 -4.57
N ASP A 173 -12.78 22.87 -3.69
CA ASP A 173 -12.52 24.30 -3.58
C ASP A 173 -11.77 24.85 -4.81
N ILE A 174 -10.83 24.09 -5.41
CA ILE A 174 -10.17 24.50 -6.67
C ILE A 174 -11.18 24.63 -7.82
N ARG A 175 -12.23 23.81 -7.83
CA ARG A 175 -13.14 23.72 -8.98
C ARG A 175 -14.38 24.60 -8.84
N TYR A 176 -14.94 24.67 -7.65
CA TYR A 176 -16.23 25.31 -7.39
C TYR A 176 -16.17 26.41 -6.33
N GLY A 177 -15.06 26.51 -5.61
CA GLY A 177 -14.90 27.41 -4.47
C GLY A 177 -13.77 28.39 -4.67
N ASP A 178 -13.08 28.66 -3.57
CA ASP A 178 -11.92 29.53 -3.53
C ASP A 178 -10.65 28.73 -3.80
N ILE A 179 -9.95 29.09 -4.88
CA ILE A 179 -8.72 28.43 -5.32
C ILE A 179 -7.65 28.51 -4.24
N ASP A 180 -7.55 29.61 -3.48
CA ASP A 180 -6.55 29.77 -2.44
C ASP A 180 -6.81 28.83 -1.25
N ILE A 181 -8.09 28.63 -0.89
CA ILE A 181 -8.50 27.64 0.11
C ILE A 181 -8.17 26.23 -0.39
N GLY A 182 -8.45 25.93 -1.65
CA GLY A 182 -8.17 24.63 -2.25
C GLY A 182 -6.68 24.31 -2.32
N ALA A 183 -5.84 25.31 -2.62
CA ALA A 183 -4.39 25.21 -2.61
C ALA A 183 -3.81 24.98 -1.20
N ASP A 184 -4.29 25.74 -0.20
CA ASP A 184 -3.90 25.56 1.21
C ASP A 184 -4.30 24.16 1.74
N CYS A 185 -5.49 23.68 1.38
CA CYS A 185 -5.92 22.33 1.72
C CYS A 185 -5.03 21.25 1.10
N TYR A 186 -4.61 21.43 -0.16
CA TYR A 186 -3.68 20.51 -0.82
C TYR A 186 -2.35 20.43 -0.09
N GLU A 187 -1.75 21.60 0.22
CA GLU A 187 -0.45 21.69 0.88
C GLU A 187 -0.49 21.06 2.28
N LYS A 188 -1.52 21.38 3.07
CA LYS A 188 -1.75 20.74 4.38
C LYS A 188 -1.95 19.23 4.22
N GLY A 189 -2.68 18.80 3.20
CA GLY A 189 -2.88 17.39 2.85
C GLY A 189 -1.55 16.67 2.62
N LEU A 190 -0.66 17.25 1.80
CA LEU A 190 0.68 16.70 1.56
C LEU A 190 1.53 16.63 2.82
N LYS A 191 1.48 17.64 3.70
CA LYS A 191 2.22 17.61 4.98
C LYS A 191 1.73 16.48 5.90
N VAL A 192 0.41 16.26 5.97
CA VAL A 192 -0.17 15.16 6.75
C VAL A 192 0.15 13.80 6.12
N GLU A 193 0.11 13.68 4.79
CA GLU A 193 0.50 12.46 4.08
C GLU A 193 1.99 12.14 4.34
N LEU A 194 2.89 13.13 4.28
CA LEU A 194 4.31 12.93 4.58
C LEU A 194 4.52 12.47 6.03
N ALA A 195 3.87 13.14 7.00
CA ALA A 195 3.94 12.73 8.40
C ALA A 195 3.46 11.29 8.60
N THR A 196 2.40 10.89 7.89
CA THR A 196 1.90 9.52 7.88
C THR A 196 2.94 8.56 7.32
N ARG A 197 3.54 8.84 6.15
CA ARG A 197 4.58 7.98 5.56
C ARG A 197 5.82 7.84 6.45
N VAL A 198 6.24 8.91 7.14
CA VAL A 198 7.33 8.88 8.13
C VAL A 198 6.98 7.95 9.30
N LEU A 199 5.76 8.01 9.83
CA LEU A 199 5.33 7.11 10.90
C LEU A 199 5.28 5.65 10.43
N ILE A 200 4.80 5.38 9.20
CA ILE A 200 4.83 4.03 8.61
C ILE A 200 6.27 3.53 8.51
N PHE A 201 7.21 4.36 8.06
CA PHE A 201 8.62 4.01 8.00
C PHE A 201 9.19 3.66 9.38
N VAL A 202 8.93 4.46 10.41
CA VAL A 202 9.35 4.16 11.79
C VAL A 202 8.75 2.84 12.29
N ILE A 203 7.46 2.59 12.02
CA ILE A 203 6.80 1.32 12.35
C ILE A 203 7.47 0.16 11.60
N SER A 204 7.83 0.33 10.34
CA SER A 204 8.48 -0.71 9.53
C SER A 204 9.83 -1.13 10.10
N LEU A 205 10.63 -0.19 10.60
CA LEU A 205 11.86 -0.47 11.34
C LEU A 205 11.60 -1.25 12.63
N ALA A 206 10.59 -0.85 13.41
CA ALA A 206 10.22 -1.55 14.63
C ALA A 206 9.76 -3.00 14.36
N VAL A 207 8.99 -3.20 13.28
CA VAL A 207 8.55 -4.53 12.81
C VAL A 207 9.75 -5.39 12.41
N PHE A 208 10.71 -4.83 11.69
CA PHE A 208 11.92 -5.54 11.31
C PHE A 208 12.77 -5.96 12.51
N VAL A 209 13.01 -5.06 13.46
CA VAL A 209 13.72 -5.39 14.72
C VAL A 209 13.01 -6.56 15.42
N LYS A 210 11.66 -6.51 15.48
CA LYS A 210 10.87 -7.59 16.07
C LYS A 210 11.02 -8.89 15.29
N ALA A 211 10.95 -8.87 13.97
CA ALA A 211 11.12 -10.05 13.11
C ALA A 211 12.50 -10.70 13.30
N VAL A 212 13.56 -9.90 13.42
CA VAL A 212 14.92 -10.39 13.72
C VAL A 212 15.00 -11.03 15.10
N MET A 213 14.39 -10.42 16.13
CA MET A 213 14.31 -11.02 17.47
C MET A 213 13.58 -12.37 17.43
N VAL A 214 12.46 -12.44 16.70
CA VAL A 214 11.69 -13.68 16.52
C VAL A 214 12.55 -14.76 15.85
N LYS A 215 13.28 -14.41 14.78
CA LYS A 215 14.18 -15.34 14.09
C LYS A 215 15.30 -15.87 14.99
N LYS A 216 15.87 -15.02 15.85
CA LYS A 216 16.90 -15.44 16.82
C LYS A 216 16.36 -16.47 17.81
N GLN A 217 15.11 -16.31 18.26
CA GLN A 217 14.48 -17.23 19.21
C GLN A 217 13.99 -18.53 18.55
N ALA A 218 13.55 -18.46 17.29
CA ALA A 218 13.01 -19.61 16.54
C ALA A 218 14.07 -20.60 16.01
N LYS A 219 15.37 -20.38 16.27
CA LYS A 219 16.49 -21.13 15.67
C LYS A 219 16.47 -22.64 16.01
N ALA A 220 15.82 -23.03 17.10
CA ALA A 220 15.78 -24.42 17.54
C ALA A 220 14.83 -25.31 16.71
N ASP A 221 13.88 -24.71 15.99
CA ASP A 221 12.77 -25.46 15.39
C ASP A 221 12.73 -25.27 13.86
N LYS A 222 12.93 -26.36 13.10
CA LYS A 222 13.16 -26.32 11.63
C LYS A 222 11.99 -25.68 10.88
N ASN A 223 10.77 -25.97 11.32
CA ASN A 223 9.54 -25.43 10.72
C ASN A 223 9.34 -23.94 11.04
N LEU A 224 9.68 -23.52 12.26
CA LEU A 224 9.59 -22.13 12.70
C LEU A 224 10.69 -21.27 12.06
N THR A 225 11.82 -21.88 11.70
CA THR A 225 12.94 -21.23 11.01
C THR A 225 12.54 -20.75 9.61
N TRP A 226 11.73 -21.52 8.87
CA TRP A 226 11.24 -21.09 7.55
C TRP A 226 10.27 -19.90 7.68
N ALA A 227 9.28 -19.99 8.56
CA ALA A 227 8.29 -18.93 8.77
C ALA A 227 8.93 -17.63 9.29
N SER A 228 9.87 -17.73 10.23
CA SER A 228 10.60 -16.56 10.72
C SER A 228 11.56 -15.97 9.69
N THR A 229 12.13 -16.77 8.79
CA THR A 229 12.94 -16.27 7.67
C THR A 229 12.09 -15.52 6.66
N MET A 230 10.93 -16.06 6.29
CA MET A 230 9.98 -15.37 5.40
C MET A 230 9.47 -14.06 6.00
N LEU A 231 9.20 -14.02 7.31
CA LEU A 231 8.82 -12.80 8.02
C LEU A 231 9.91 -11.72 7.96
N VAL A 232 11.18 -12.09 8.12
CA VAL A 232 12.31 -11.16 7.99
C VAL A 232 12.42 -10.64 6.56
N VAL A 233 12.33 -11.52 5.56
CA VAL A 233 12.36 -11.11 4.15
C VAL A 233 11.22 -10.15 3.83
N ALA A 234 9.99 -10.46 4.25
CA ALA A 234 8.83 -9.60 4.07
C ALA A 234 9.02 -8.22 4.75
N SER A 235 9.64 -8.18 5.92
CA SER A 235 9.94 -6.93 6.63
C SER A 235 11.01 -6.09 5.92
N VAL A 236 12.03 -6.72 5.33
CA VAL A 236 13.06 -6.01 4.55
C VAL A 236 12.47 -5.42 3.26
N VAL A 237 11.68 -6.21 2.54
CA VAL A 237 11.01 -5.77 1.31
C VAL A 237 10.03 -4.63 1.61
N TRP A 238 9.29 -4.70 2.72
CA TRP A 238 8.40 -3.63 3.13
C TRP A 238 9.15 -2.37 3.58
N ILE A 239 10.29 -2.48 4.27
CA ILE A 239 11.15 -1.31 4.57
C ILE A 239 11.62 -0.64 3.28
N LEU A 240 12.00 -1.41 2.25
CA LEU A 240 12.42 -0.85 0.97
C LEU A 240 11.29 0.00 0.34
N HIS A 241 10.06 -0.51 0.36
CA HIS A 241 8.87 0.24 -0.07
C HIS A 241 8.70 1.54 0.71
N THR A 242 8.61 1.45 2.04
CA THR A 242 8.31 2.62 2.89
C THR A 242 9.43 3.66 2.83
N SER A 243 10.68 3.23 2.69
CA SER A 243 11.83 4.12 2.47
C SER A 243 11.71 4.87 1.15
N PHE A 244 11.41 4.15 0.06
CA PHE A 244 11.23 4.77 -1.25
C PHE A 244 10.03 5.73 -1.24
N ALA A 245 8.89 5.31 -0.70
CA ALA A 245 7.66 6.11 -0.66
C ALA A 245 7.82 7.40 0.16
N MET A 246 8.55 7.34 1.28
CA MET A 246 8.89 8.54 2.06
C MET A 246 9.88 9.44 1.30
N ALA A 247 10.93 8.86 0.72
CA ALA A 247 11.98 9.62 0.04
C ALA A 247 11.48 10.26 -1.27
N SER A 248 10.68 9.55 -2.06
CA SER A 248 10.05 10.05 -3.28
C SER A 248 9.15 11.23 -2.98
N MET A 249 8.31 11.11 -1.96
CA MET A 249 7.42 12.18 -1.53
C MET A 249 8.22 13.40 -1.07
N ALA A 250 9.26 13.20 -0.24
CA ALA A 250 10.12 14.28 0.23
C ALA A 250 10.89 15.00 -0.89
N ALA A 251 11.22 14.29 -1.97
CA ALA A 251 11.99 14.82 -3.10
C ALA A 251 11.14 15.52 -4.16
N TRP A 252 9.97 14.96 -4.48
CA TRP A 252 9.18 15.34 -5.65
C TRP A 252 7.87 16.06 -5.34
N GLU A 253 7.33 15.95 -4.13
CA GLU A 253 6.15 16.74 -3.75
C GLU A 253 6.58 18.10 -3.19
N ASN A 254 5.77 19.13 -3.44
CA ASN A 254 6.05 20.47 -2.95
C ASN A 254 5.26 20.77 -1.68
N PHE A 255 5.99 20.97 -0.57
CA PHE A 255 5.41 21.30 0.74
C PHE A 255 5.35 22.80 1.03
N GLY A 256 5.79 23.64 0.08
CA GLY A 256 5.91 25.09 0.24
C GLY A 256 4.68 25.84 -0.27
N ASN A 257 4.53 25.93 -1.59
CA ASN A 257 3.41 26.60 -2.23
C ASN A 257 2.91 25.76 -3.40
N TYR A 258 1.60 25.58 -3.53
CA TYR A 258 0.91 24.88 -4.62
C TYR A 258 1.42 25.29 -6.01
N TRP A 259 1.71 26.59 -6.18
CA TRP A 259 2.13 27.18 -7.45
C TRP A 259 3.63 27.06 -7.74
N SER A 260 4.43 26.63 -6.76
CA SER A 260 5.87 26.55 -6.93
C SER A 260 6.29 25.21 -7.55
N ALA A 261 7.34 25.24 -8.37
CA ALA A 261 7.90 24.03 -8.94
C ALA A 261 8.44 23.10 -7.84
N PRO A 262 8.37 21.76 -8.02
CA PRO A 262 8.95 20.81 -7.08
C PRO A 262 10.46 21.04 -6.94
N ARG A 263 11.02 20.66 -5.78
CA ARG A 263 12.44 20.87 -5.45
C ARG A 263 13.39 20.14 -6.42
N VAL A 264 12.94 19.01 -6.95
CA VAL A 264 13.67 18.19 -7.89
C VAL A 264 12.81 17.97 -9.12
N GLU A 265 13.38 18.22 -10.29
CA GLU A 265 12.72 17.99 -11.57
C GLU A 265 12.37 16.50 -11.75
N TYR A 266 11.10 16.23 -12.05
CA TYR A 266 10.61 14.88 -12.24
C TYR A 266 11.00 14.35 -13.62
N LYS A 267 11.94 13.41 -13.65
CA LYS A 267 12.42 12.73 -14.86
C LYS A 267 11.58 11.50 -15.20
N LEU A 268 11.49 11.20 -16.50
CA LEU A 268 10.67 10.11 -17.05
C LEU A 268 10.91 8.73 -16.40
N TYR A 269 12.14 8.40 -16.04
CA TYR A 269 12.45 7.09 -15.43
C TYR A 269 11.87 6.95 -14.02
N PHE A 270 11.46 8.03 -13.35
CA PHE A 270 10.82 7.95 -12.04
C PHE A 270 9.47 7.23 -12.08
N HIS A 271 8.72 7.33 -13.17
CA HIS A 271 7.49 6.55 -13.34
C HIS A 271 7.73 5.03 -13.26
N ILE A 272 8.89 4.56 -13.71
CA ILE A 272 9.27 3.15 -13.63
C ILE A 272 9.70 2.82 -12.18
N LEU A 273 10.47 3.71 -11.55
CA LEU A 273 10.92 3.53 -10.17
C LEU A 273 9.73 3.50 -9.18
N GLU A 274 8.68 4.28 -9.43
CA GLU A 274 7.44 4.23 -8.66
C GLU A 274 6.79 2.84 -8.70
N VAL A 275 6.79 2.18 -9.86
CA VAL A 275 6.25 0.81 -9.94
C VAL A 275 7.17 -0.17 -9.21
N VAL A 276 8.48 -0.11 -9.49
CA VAL A 276 9.46 -1.10 -9.01
C VAL A 276 9.71 -1.00 -7.50
N PHE A 277 9.75 0.21 -6.95
CA PHE A 277 10.05 0.46 -5.54
C PHE A 277 8.82 0.90 -4.74
N GLY A 278 7.81 1.51 -5.36
CA GLY A 278 6.53 1.80 -4.73
C GLY A 278 5.62 0.57 -4.76
N ILE A 279 5.12 0.15 -5.92
CA ILE A 279 4.00 -0.81 -5.96
C ILE A 279 4.46 -2.26 -5.73
N TRP A 280 5.53 -2.68 -6.39
CA TRP A 280 5.95 -4.09 -6.39
C TRP A 280 6.41 -4.61 -5.02
N PRO A 281 7.19 -3.90 -4.19
CA PRO A 281 7.64 -4.47 -2.93
C PRO A 281 6.47 -4.61 -1.93
N GLN A 282 5.48 -3.72 -1.99
CA GLN A 282 4.23 -3.87 -1.25
C GLN A 282 3.47 -5.14 -1.68
N PHE A 283 3.33 -5.37 -3.00
CA PHE A 283 2.75 -6.61 -3.54
C PHE A 283 3.52 -7.86 -3.10
N VAL A 284 4.85 -7.88 -3.26
CA VAL A 284 5.72 -9.00 -2.88
C VAL A 284 5.57 -9.33 -1.40
N THR A 285 5.44 -8.31 -0.53
CA THR A 285 5.18 -8.51 0.90
C THR A 285 3.87 -9.28 1.13
N LEU A 286 2.80 -8.93 0.42
CA LEU A 286 1.52 -9.64 0.49
C LEU A 286 1.62 -11.07 -0.06
N VAL A 287 2.38 -11.29 -1.13
CA VAL A 287 2.65 -12.63 -1.67
C VAL A 287 3.36 -13.50 -0.63
N LEU A 288 4.40 -12.97 0.04
CA LEU A 288 5.12 -13.70 1.08
C LEU A 288 4.21 -14.08 2.25
N VAL A 289 3.38 -13.14 2.71
CA VAL A 289 2.36 -13.41 3.75
C VAL A 289 1.38 -14.49 3.29
N TYR A 290 0.91 -14.42 2.04
CA TYR A 290 0.00 -15.41 1.48
C TYR A 290 0.63 -16.81 1.44
N ILE A 291 1.88 -16.93 0.99
CA ILE A 291 2.63 -18.19 0.95
C ILE A 291 2.82 -18.76 2.36
N MET A 292 3.16 -17.90 3.34
CA MET A 292 3.22 -18.31 4.76
C MET A 292 1.86 -18.86 5.25
N GLY A 293 0.76 -18.29 4.77
CA GLY A 293 -0.60 -18.75 5.06
C GLY A 293 -0.98 -20.06 4.40
N ARG A 294 -0.52 -20.32 3.18
CA ARG A 294 -0.74 -21.63 2.54
C ARG A 294 0.06 -22.74 3.19
N ALA A 295 1.27 -22.45 3.65
CA ALA A 295 2.09 -23.44 4.34
C ALA A 295 1.41 -23.98 5.63
N LYS A 296 0.44 -23.24 6.19
CA LYS A 296 -0.45 -23.70 7.25
C LYS A 296 -1.46 -24.77 6.86
N ALA A 297 -2.00 -24.71 5.64
CA ALA A 297 -2.89 -25.76 5.14
C ALA A 297 -2.15 -27.11 5.07
N ASN A 298 -0.82 -27.08 4.88
CA ASN A 298 0.04 -28.25 4.86
C ASN A 298 0.53 -28.70 6.26
N GLY A 299 -0.05 -28.15 7.33
CA GLY A 299 0.13 -28.65 8.69
C GLY A 299 1.33 -28.10 9.47
N ILE A 300 2.02 -27.07 8.97
CA ILE A 300 3.16 -26.46 9.67
C ILE A 300 2.75 -25.90 11.04
N TRP A 301 1.57 -25.28 11.12
CA TRP A 301 1.10 -24.63 12.36
C TRP A 301 0.22 -25.55 13.22
N SER A 302 -0.45 -26.54 12.62
CA SER A 302 -1.32 -27.47 13.35
C SER A 302 -0.55 -28.60 14.05
N LYS A 303 0.57 -29.07 13.48
CA LYS A 303 1.40 -30.11 14.12
C LYS A 303 2.06 -29.61 15.42
N GLN A 304 2.48 -28.34 15.48
CA GLN A 304 3.10 -27.76 16.67
C GLN A 304 2.11 -27.53 17.82
N GLN A 305 0.84 -27.20 17.52
CA GLN A 305 -0.19 -27.01 18.56
C GLN A 305 -0.58 -28.32 19.27
N ASN A 306 -0.37 -29.47 18.63
CA ASN A 306 -0.54 -30.79 19.25
C ASN A 306 0.70 -31.21 20.06
N SER A 307 1.91 -30.89 19.59
CA SER A 307 3.15 -31.16 20.33
C SER A 307 3.23 -30.39 21.64
N SER A 308 2.86 -29.10 21.63
CA SER A 308 2.90 -28.28 22.86
C SER A 308 1.85 -28.70 23.89
N LYS A 309 0.73 -29.29 23.45
CA LYS A 309 -0.30 -29.83 24.35
C LYS A 309 0.10 -31.17 24.97
N GLN A 310 0.82 -32.02 24.23
CA GLN A 310 1.33 -33.28 24.79
C GLN A 310 2.39 -33.05 25.88
N ASP A 311 3.20 -31.98 25.77
CA ASP A 311 4.16 -31.61 26.81
C ASP A 311 3.51 -30.98 28.06
N GLU A 312 2.29 -30.44 27.95
CA GLU A 312 1.49 -29.92 29.07
C GLU A 312 0.63 -31.01 29.75
N GLU A 313 0.15 -32.02 29.00
CA GLU A 313 -0.62 -33.16 29.56
C GLU A 313 0.28 -34.28 30.13
N GLY A 314 1.59 -34.22 29.92
CA GLY A 314 2.60 -35.14 30.45
C GLY A 314 3.26 -34.72 31.76
N LYS A 315 2.77 -33.67 32.42
CA LYS A 315 3.19 -33.20 33.76
C LYS A 315 2.04 -33.30 34.75
#